data_AF-A0A6L8MFT4-F1
#
_entry.id   AF-A0A6L8MFT4-F1
#
_cell.length_a   1.000
_cell.length_b   1.000
_cell.length_c   1.000
_cell.angle_alpha   90.00
_cell.angle_beta   90.00
_cell.angle_gamma   90.00
#
_symmetry.space_group_name_H-M   'P 1'
#
loop_
_entity.id
_entity.type
_entity.pdbx_description
1 polymer ?
#
loop_
_entity_poly.entity_id
_entity_poly.type
_entity_poly.pdbx_seq_one_letter_code
_entity_poly.pdbx_strand_id
1 'polypeptide(L)'
;MNQKPFKFTNLAGLVAMVLLAGCAATPAPVTQRVDVPVPVFCVKPGDVPARPDYAVEKLAPSASDGEKVLALARDWPQGRKYEEALEAIVAGCLN
;
A
#
# COMPACT_ATOMS: atom_id res chain seq x y z
N MET A 1 -65.05 -22.22 39.49
CA MET A 1 -64.24 -21.08 39.98
C MET A 1 -64.02 -20.09 38.84
N ASN A 2 -64.17 -18.82 39.17
CA ASN A 2 -64.28 -17.62 38.33
C ASN A 2 -63.19 -17.46 37.26
N GLN A 3 -63.56 -17.42 35.97
CA GLN A 3 -62.71 -16.88 34.90
C GLN A 3 -63.03 -15.38 34.78
N LYS A 4 -62.20 -14.52 35.38
CA LYS A 4 -62.32 -13.06 35.20
C LYS A 4 -61.94 -12.72 33.75
N PRO A 5 -62.70 -11.89 33.02
CA PRO A 5 -62.34 -11.50 31.67
C PRO A 5 -61.05 -10.68 31.73
N PHE A 6 -59.95 -11.31 31.32
CA PHE A 6 -58.65 -10.65 31.22
C PHE A 6 -58.78 -9.54 30.16
N LYS A 7 -58.69 -8.28 30.57
CA LYS A 7 -58.86 -7.09 29.71
C LYS A 7 -57.83 -7.10 28.58
N PHE A 8 -58.20 -7.64 27.41
CA PHE A 8 -57.38 -7.69 26.19
C PHE A 8 -56.84 -6.32 25.76
N THR A 9 -57.54 -5.24 26.09
CA THR A 9 -57.12 -3.84 25.83
C THR A 9 -55.79 -3.48 26.50
N ASN A 10 -55.50 -4.04 27.68
CA ASN A 10 -54.24 -3.79 28.39
C ASN A 10 -53.06 -4.56 27.78
N LEU A 11 -53.33 -5.71 27.15
CA LEU A 11 -52.30 -6.55 26.54
C LEU A 11 -51.78 -5.92 25.24
N ALA A 12 -52.68 -5.35 24.43
CA ALA A 12 -52.32 -4.67 23.19
C ALA A 12 -51.44 -3.42 23.42
N GLY A 13 -51.76 -2.62 24.45
CA GLY A 13 -50.94 -1.46 24.83
C GLY A 13 -49.55 -1.86 25.32
N LEU A 14 -49.45 -2.96 26.07
CA LEU A 14 -48.18 -3.46 26.59
C LEU A 14 -47.30 -4.04 25.48
N VAL A 15 -47.89 -4.76 24.52
CA VAL A 15 -47.19 -5.26 23.32
C VAL A 15 -46.69 -4.10 22.46
N ALA A 16 -47.51 -3.06 22.27
CA ALA A 16 -47.08 -1.86 21.56
C ALA A 16 -45.88 -1.17 22.24
N MET A 17 -45.91 -1.02 23.58
CA MET A 17 -44.78 -0.43 24.31
C MET A 17 -43.49 -1.27 24.21
N VAL A 18 -43.59 -2.60 24.26
CA VAL A 18 -42.44 -3.50 24.10
C VAL A 18 -41.85 -3.40 22.69
N LEU A 19 -42.69 -3.29 21.66
CA LEU A 19 -42.24 -3.14 20.27
C LEU A 19 -41.53 -1.79 20.03
N LEU A 20 -42.01 -0.69 20.63
CA LEU A 20 -41.36 0.62 20.50
C LEU A 20 -40.03 0.71 21.28
N ALA A 21 -39.91 0.02 22.43
CA ALA A 21 -38.66 -0.02 23.19
C ALA A 21 -37.51 -0.69 22.40
N GLY A 22 -37.82 -1.62 21.49
CA GLY A 22 -36.84 -2.25 20.61
C GLY A 22 -36.18 -1.30 19.61
N CYS A 23 -36.89 -0.27 19.13
CA CYS A 23 -36.32 0.70 18.19
C CYS A 23 -35.35 1.68 18.87
N ALA A 24 -35.61 2.04 20.14
CA ALA A 24 -34.72 2.89 20.93
C ALA A 24 -33.48 2.15 21.48
N ALA A 25 -33.50 0.82 21.48
CA ALA A 25 -32.43 -0.03 21.99
C ALA A 25 -31.31 -0.32 20.98
N THR A 26 -31.33 0.28 19.79
CA THR A 26 -30.27 0.10 18.79
C THR A 26 -28.96 0.65 19.35
N PRO A 27 -27.95 -0.19 19.66
CA PRO A 27 -26.67 0.29 20.17
C PRO A 27 -26.05 1.21 19.13
N ALA A 28 -25.44 2.31 19.57
CA ALA A 28 -24.71 3.18 18.65
C ALA A 28 -23.67 2.34 17.88
N PRO A 29 -23.51 2.55 16.57
CA PRO A 29 -22.53 1.81 15.79
C PRO A 29 -21.14 1.97 16.42
N VAL A 30 -20.56 0.85 16.83
CA VAL A 30 -19.22 0.81 17.43
C VAL A 30 -18.22 0.92 16.29
N THR A 31 -17.60 2.09 16.15
CA THR A 31 -16.49 2.27 15.22
C THR A 31 -15.24 1.64 15.82
N GLN A 32 -14.72 0.59 15.20
CA GLN A 32 -13.44 0.01 15.56
C GLN A 32 -12.34 0.64 14.71
N ARG A 33 -11.29 1.17 15.35
CA ARG A 33 -10.07 1.56 14.64
C ARG A 33 -9.28 0.29 14.31
N VAL A 34 -8.95 0.12 13.03
CA VAL A 34 -8.12 -0.97 12.53
C VAL A 34 -6.93 -0.34 11.82
N ASP A 35 -5.73 -0.54 12.35
CA ASP A 35 -4.50 -0.11 11.68
C ASP A 35 -4.10 -1.20 10.68
N VAL A 36 -4.26 -0.89 9.39
CA VAL A 36 -3.87 -1.77 8.29
C VAL A 36 -2.45 -1.40 7.86
N PRO A 37 -1.48 -2.33 7.88
CA PRO A 37 -0.15 -2.05 7.39
C PRO A 37 -0.21 -1.74 5.88
N VAL A 38 0.24 -0.55 5.51
CA VAL A 38 0.38 -0.15 4.10
C VAL A 38 1.76 -0.59 3.62
N PRO A 39 1.86 -1.38 2.53
CA PRO A 39 3.14 -1.74 1.96
C PRO A 39 3.85 -0.46 1.49
N VAL A 40 5.05 -0.24 2.00
CA VAL A 40 5.93 0.85 1.58
C VAL A 40 6.98 0.30 0.62
N PHE A 41 7.34 1.08 -0.38
CA PHE A 41 8.48 0.74 -1.22
C PHE A 41 9.74 0.75 -0.37
N CYS A 42 10.51 -0.34 -0.42
CA CYS A 42 11.77 -0.40 0.31
C CYS A 42 12.80 0.58 -0.27
N VAL A 43 12.91 0.64 -1.60
CA VAL A 43 13.79 1.59 -2.28
C VAL A 43 13.11 2.94 -2.40
N LYS A 44 13.71 3.99 -1.84
CA LYS A 44 13.18 5.35 -1.98
C LYS A 44 13.78 6.00 -3.23
N PRO A 45 13.06 6.94 -3.88
CA PRO A 45 13.59 7.66 -5.04
C PRO A 45 14.93 8.36 -4.79
N GLY A 46 15.19 8.81 -3.55
CA GLY A 46 16.44 9.46 -3.17
C GLY A 46 17.62 8.50 -2.97
N ASP A 47 17.37 7.20 -2.84
CA ASP A 47 18.42 6.20 -2.65
C ASP A 47 19.01 5.76 -3.99
N VAL A 48 18.27 5.93 -5.09
CA VAL A 48 18.70 5.51 -6.42
C VAL A 48 19.81 6.44 -6.93
N PRO A 49 21.03 5.94 -7.19
CA PRO A 49 22.11 6.76 -7.71
C PRO A 49 21.76 7.31 -9.09
N ALA A 50 22.28 8.49 -9.41
CA ALA A 50 22.12 9.05 -10.74
C ALA A 50 22.78 8.13 -11.78
N ARG A 51 22.07 7.85 -12.88
CA ARG A 51 22.62 7.09 -14.00
C ARG A 51 23.85 7.81 -14.55
N PRO A 52 24.98 7.11 -14.72
CA PRO A 52 26.13 7.61 -15.46
C PRO A 52 25.77 8.19 -16.82
N ASP A 53 26.43 9.28 -17.17
CA ASP A 53 26.36 9.87 -18.49
C ASP A 53 27.37 9.16 -19.42
N TYR A 54 26.96 8.01 -19.97
CA TYR A 54 27.83 7.11 -20.71
C TYR A 54 28.29 7.69 -22.06
N ALA A 55 29.58 7.58 -22.35
CA ALA A 55 30.18 8.02 -23.60
C ALA A 55 29.63 7.25 -24.81
N VAL A 56 29.34 5.95 -24.65
CA VAL A 56 28.82 5.09 -25.73
C VAL A 56 27.45 5.54 -26.22
N GLU A 57 26.62 6.11 -25.35
CA GLU A 57 25.27 6.59 -25.69
C GLU A 57 25.27 7.85 -26.56
N LYS A 58 26.40 8.57 -26.59
CA LYS A 58 26.57 9.81 -27.37
C LYS A 58 27.17 9.57 -28.75
N LEU A 59 27.58 8.34 -29.04
CA LEU A 59 28.18 8.01 -30.33
C LEU A 59 27.13 8.07 -31.44
N ALA A 60 27.52 8.63 -32.59
CA ALA A 60 26.73 8.52 -33.79
C ALA A 60 26.55 7.03 -34.18
N PRO A 61 25.42 6.62 -34.76
CA PRO A 61 25.23 5.25 -35.22
C PRO A 61 26.32 4.78 -36.21
N SER A 62 26.84 5.73 -37.01
CA SER A 62 27.91 5.54 -37.98
C SER A 62 29.32 5.57 -37.39
N ALA A 63 29.48 5.70 -36.06
CA ALA A 63 30.80 5.65 -35.42
C ALA A 63 31.50 4.32 -35.72
N SER A 64 32.81 4.40 -35.92
CA SER A 64 33.64 3.23 -36.18
C SER A 64 33.63 2.27 -34.99
N ASP A 65 33.95 1.00 -35.25
CA ASP A 65 34.04 -0.01 -34.19
C ASP A 65 35.10 0.36 -33.15
N GLY A 66 36.20 0.98 -33.58
CA GLY A 66 37.26 1.46 -32.68
C GLY A 66 36.76 2.54 -31.70
N GLU A 67 35.97 3.50 -32.18
CA GLU A 67 35.36 4.54 -31.32
C GLU A 67 34.37 3.95 -30.31
N LYS A 68 33.58 2.96 -30.75
CA LYS A 68 32.64 2.23 -29.88
C LYS A 68 33.36 1.46 -28.78
N VAL A 69 34.42 0.72 -29.13
CA VAL A 69 35.24 -0.03 -28.16
C VAL A 69 35.89 0.91 -27.15
N LEU A 70 36.44 2.04 -27.62
CA LEU A 70 37.08 3.00 -26.72
C LEU A 70 36.08 3.68 -25.77
N ALA A 71 34.89 4.04 -26.27
CA ALA A 71 33.83 4.59 -25.42
C ALA A 71 33.39 3.57 -24.37
N LEU A 72 33.16 2.32 -24.76
CA LEU A 72 32.82 1.24 -23.84
C LEU A 72 33.91 1.02 -22.77
N ALA A 73 35.18 1.02 -23.16
CA ALA A 73 36.29 0.85 -22.21
C ALA A 73 36.35 1.98 -21.16
N ARG A 74 35.98 3.21 -21.54
CA ARG A 74 35.89 4.35 -20.61
C ARG A 74 34.70 4.23 -19.67
N ASP A 75 33.56 3.79 -20.20
CA ASP A 75 32.31 3.66 -19.45
C ASP A 75 32.34 2.48 -18.48
N TRP A 76 33.09 1.42 -18.80
CA TRP A 76 33.17 0.18 -18.03
C TRP A 76 33.38 0.37 -16.52
N PRO A 77 34.44 1.05 -16.04
CA PRO A 77 34.65 1.21 -14.61
C PRO A 77 33.55 2.01 -13.91
N GLN A 78 32.92 2.96 -14.60
CA GLN A 78 31.81 3.73 -14.05
C GLN A 78 30.52 2.89 -13.97
N GLY A 79 30.27 2.09 -15.00
CA GLY A 79 29.17 1.12 -15.02
C GLY A 79 29.27 0.13 -13.86
N ARG A 80 30.46 -0.45 -13.63
CA ARG A 80 30.68 -1.38 -12.50
C ARG A 80 30.39 -0.77 -11.14
N LYS A 81 30.84 0.47 -10.89
CA LYS A 81 30.54 1.18 -9.64
C LYS A 81 29.05 1.50 -9.48
N TYR A 82 28.38 1.84 -10.57
CA TYR A 82 26.94 2.09 -10.56
C TYR A 82 26.15 0.80 -10.27
N GLU A 83 26.54 -0.32 -10.89
CA GLU A 83 25.98 -1.65 -10.60
C GLU A 83 26.17 -2.04 -9.13
N GLU A 84 27.38 -1.91 -8.58
CA GLU A 84 27.66 -2.18 -7.17
C GLU A 84 26.78 -1.35 -6.21
N ALA A 85 26.56 -0.07 -6.52
CA ALA A 85 25.69 0.79 -5.73
C ALA A 85 24.22 0.34 -5.78
N LEU A 86 23.74 -0.08 -6.96
CA LEU A 86 22.38 -0.62 -7.11
C LEU A 86 22.22 -1.95 -6.37
N GLU A 87 23.21 -2.84 -6.46
CA GLU A 87 23.21 -4.12 -5.74
C GLU A 87 23.16 -3.91 -4.22
N ALA A 88 23.91 -2.93 -3.70
CA ALA A 88 23.89 -2.57 -2.28
C ALA A 88 22.49 -2.10 -1.81
N ILE A 89 21.80 -1.30 -2.63
CA ILE A 89 20.43 -0.82 -2.34
C ILE A 89 19.46 -1.99 -2.28
N VAL A 90 19.53 -2.89 -3.27
CA VAL A 90 18.65 -4.07 -3.32
C VAL A 90 18.94 -5.02 -2.15
N ALA A 91 20.21 -5.22 -1.80
CA ALA A 91 20.60 -6.04 -0.65
C ALA A 91 20.04 -5.48 0.68
N GLY A 92 19.97 -4.14 0.80
CA GLY A 92 19.32 -3.47 1.93
C GLY A 92 17.82 -3.75 2.06
N CYS A 93 17.18 -4.23 0.99
CA CYS A 93 15.75 -4.53 0.93
C CYS A 93 15.38 -6.00 1.11
N LEU A 94 16.37 -6.90 1.20
CA LEU A 94 16.16 -8.34 1.34
C LEU A 94 16.16 -8.81 2.81
N ASN A 95 16.31 -7.88 3.76
CA ASN A 95 16.26 -8.12 5.21
C ASN A 95 15.00 -7.48 5.82
#